data_AF-A0A9Q1BTP2-F1
#
_entry.id   AF-A0A9Q1BTP2-F1
#
_cell.length_a   1.000
_cell.length_b   1.000
_cell.length_c   1.000
_cell.angle_alpha   90.00
_cell.angle_beta   90.00
_cell.angle_gamma   90.00
#
_symmetry.space_group_name_H-M   'P 1'
#
loop_
_entity.id
_entity.type
_entity.pdbx_description
1 polymer ?
#
loop_
_entity_poly.entity_id
_entity_poly.type
_entity_poly.pdbx_seq_one_letter_code
_entity_poly.pdbx_strand_id
1 'polypeptide(L)'
;MSDNWKQMKDNEGKKMYYNADTREATYDSPSQFKPVQTRVLPPWTAPMRTKGAWSPKRQYPYEQNVRDDEVRVSIGDDRYVTVSIFNGKLYIHIREFFFNQEGRMLPTSKGIALTPQQWFQLGEIQHVIDEAIQEASNGAKRRPSLSERRSASHLKLDLSSLDEDGCQPLNSDLNSEDTT
;
A
#
# COMPACT_ATOMS: atom_id res chain seq x y z
N MET A 1 -12.61 -20.88 49.43
CA MET A 1 -11.49 -20.20 50.10
C MET A 1 -11.62 -18.74 49.72
N SER A 2 -12.11 -17.90 50.63
CA SER A 2 -12.35 -16.49 50.36
C SER A 2 -11.06 -15.76 50.66
N ASP A 3 -10.30 -15.35 49.64
CA ASP A 3 -9.03 -14.67 49.84
C ASP A 3 -9.28 -13.29 50.51
N ASN A 4 -8.75 -13.03 51.71
CA ASN A 4 -8.95 -11.76 52.42
C ASN A 4 -8.00 -10.65 51.93
N TRP A 5 -8.18 -10.21 50.69
CA TRP A 5 -7.43 -9.07 50.15
C TRP A 5 -8.02 -7.74 50.64
N LYS A 6 -7.17 -6.86 51.18
CA LYS A 6 -7.52 -5.51 51.62
C LYS A 6 -6.81 -4.48 50.77
N GLN A 7 -7.53 -3.43 50.36
CA GLN A 7 -6.97 -2.31 49.63
C GLN A 7 -6.36 -1.28 50.60
N MET A 8 -5.11 -0.90 50.39
CA MET A 8 -4.42 0.14 51.14
C MET A 8 -3.72 1.13 50.19
N LYS A 9 -3.19 2.22 50.74
CA LYS A 9 -2.33 3.16 50.01
C LYS A 9 -0.97 3.21 50.69
N ASP A 10 0.09 3.14 49.89
CA ASP A 10 1.45 3.33 50.38
C ASP A 10 1.71 4.77 50.81
N ASN A 11 2.86 5.01 51.43
CA ASN A 11 3.38 6.33 51.78
C ASN A 11 3.51 7.28 50.58
N GLU A 12 3.62 6.75 49.37
CA GLU A 12 3.62 7.50 48.10
C GLU A 12 2.20 7.75 47.53
N GLY A 13 1.15 7.36 48.26
CA GLY A 13 -0.24 7.50 47.84
C GLY A 13 -0.69 6.49 46.77
N LYS A 14 0.20 5.58 46.37
CA LYS A 14 -0.09 4.53 45.38
C LYS A 14 -0.97 3.44 46.00
N LYS A 15 -1.99 3.03 45.26
CA LYS A 15 -2.95 2.00 45.71
C LYS A 15 -2.32 0.61 45.59
N MET A 16 -2.36 -0.14 46.69
CA MET A 16 -1.86 -1.51 46.79
C MET A 16 -2.94 -2.43 47.38
N TYR A 17 -2.77 -3.74 47.20
CA TYR A 17 -3.63 -4.77 47.77
C TYR A 17 -2.79 -5.71 48.63
N TYR A 18 -3.21 -5.91 49.88
CA TYR A 18 -2.52 -6.74 50.85
C TYR A 18 -3.44 -7.86 51.34
N ASN A 19 -2.97 -9.10 51.27
CA ASN A 19 -3.67 -10.25 51.81
C ASN A 19 -3.21 -10.51 53.25
N ALA A 20 -4.14 -10.44 54.21
CA ALA A 20 -3.81 -10.65 55.62
C ALA A 20 -3.46 -12.11 55.93
N ASP A 21 -3.96 -13.05 55.13
CA ASP A 21 -3.80 -14.49 55.37
C ASP A 21 -2.47 -15.02 54.83
N THR A 22 -2.05 -14.56 53.64
CA THR A 22 -0.77 -14.97 53.01
C THR A 22 0.38 -14.00 53.27
N ARG A 23 0.11 -12.85 53.91
CA ARG A 23 1.06 -11.73 54.10
C ARG A 23 1.65 -11.18 52.80
N GLU A 24 0.96 -11.39 51.69
CA GLU A 24 1.38 -10.94 50.37
C GLU A 24 0.88 -9.52 50.09
N ALA A 25 1.74 -8.70 49.48
CA ALA A 25 1.42 -7.38 48.98
C ALA A 25 1.60 -7.36 47.45
N THR A 26 0.60 -6.87 46.74
CA THR A 26 0.65 -6.71 45.27
C THR A 26 0.07 -5.37 44.84
N TYR A 27 0.61 -4.81 43.76
CA TYR A 27 0.06 -3.62 43.12
C TYR A 27 -0.99 -3.97 42.05
N ASP A 28 -1.05 -5.22 41.61
CA ASP A 28 -2.05 -5.67 40.64
C ASP A 28 -3.36 -6.05 41.34
N SER A 29 -4.50 -5.73 40.72
CA SER A 29 -5.81 -5.83 41.38
C SER A 29 -6.28 -7.29 41.46
N PRO A 30 -6.41 -7.88 42.67
CA PRO A 30 -6.90 -9.25 42.84
C PRO A 30 -8.31 -9.41 42.29
N SER A 31 -8.67 -10.62 41.86
CA SER A 31 -9.93 -10.91 41.15
C SER A 31 -11.20 -10.45 41.87
N GLN A 32 -11.16 -10.28 43.19
CA GLN A 32 -12.28 -9.80 44.01
C GLN A 32 -12.55 -8.29 43.86
N PHE A 33 -11.55 -7.51 43.40
CA PHE A 33 -11.68 -6.07 43.15
C PHE A 33 -11.92 -5.75 41.68
N LYS A 34 -11.92 -6.76 40.80
CA LYS A 34 -12.39 -6.60 39.42
C LYS A 34 -13.90 -6.42 39.49
N PRO A 35 -14.48 -5.35 38.90
CA PRO A 35 -15.92 -5.22 38.87
C PRO A 35 -16.49 -6.47 38.20
N VAL A 36 -17.33 -7.21 38.92
CA VAL A 36 -18.16 -8.25 38.33
C VAL A 36 -18.94 -7.53 37.23
N GLN A 37 -18.58 -7.80 35.96
CA GLN A 37 -19.34 -7.29 34.82
C GLN A 37 -20.72 -7.93 34.90
N THR A 38 -21.64 -7.30 35.62
CA THR A 38 -23.06 -7.53 35.45
C THR A 38 -23.34 -7.20 33.98
N ARG A 39 -23.59 -8.25 33.18
CA ARG A 39 -24.05 -8.13 31.80
C ARG A 39 -25.43 -7.49 31.82
N VAL A 40 -25.50 -6.18 32.04
CA VAL A 40 -26.61 -5.39 31.55
C VAL A 40 -26.30 -5.15 30.08
N LEU A 41 -27.04 -5.82 29.21
CA LEU A 41 -26.89 -5.72 27.76
C LEU A 41 -27.21 -4.27 27.33
N PRO A 42 -26.34 -3.59 26.56
CA PRO A 42 -26.67 -2.30 25.98
C PRO A 42 -27.76 -2.46 24.89
N PRO A 43 -28.64 -1.47 24.68
CA PRO A 43 -29.77 -1.53 23.73
C PRO A 43 -29.34 -1.32 22.27
N TRP A 44 -28.24 -1.95 21.86
CA TRP A 44 -27.91 -2.18 20.47
C TRP A 44 -27.01 -3.41 20.38
N THR A 45 -27.61 -4.55 20.08
CA THR A 45 -26.92 -5.81 19.77
C THR A 45 -26.11 -5.64 18.48
N ALA A 46 -24.84 -5.24 18.62
CA ALA A 46 -23.86 -5.39 17.55
C ALA A 46 -23.32 -6.83 17.57
N PRO A 47 -23.53 -7.67 16.53
CA PRO A 47 -22.91 -8.97 16.47
C PRO A 47 -21.39 -8.83 16.25
N MET A 48 -20.62 -9.53 17.09
CA MET A 48 -19.18 -9.63 17.02
C MET A 48 -18.76 -10.29 15.70
N ARG A 49 -17.84 -9.65 14.96
CA ARG A 49 -17.21 -10.23 13.78
C ARG A 49 -16.24 -11.34 14.23
N THR A 50 -16.62 -12.60 14.04
CA THR A 50 -15.74 -13.76 14.25
C THR A 50 -14.64 -13.78 13.20
N LYS A 51 -13.38 -13.88 13.65
CA LYS A 51 -12.25 -14.23 12.77
C LYS A 51 -12.43 -15.71 12.39
N GLY A 52 -12.74 -15.98 11.12
CA GLY A 52 -12.82 -17.35 10.60
C GLY A 52 -13.96 -17.65 9.61
N ALA A 53 -14.89 -16.73 9.37
CA ALA A 53 -15.90 -16.91 8.33
C ALA A 53 -15.49 -16.19 7.05
N TRP A 54 -15.33 -16.94 5.95
CA TRP A 54 -15.34 -16.41 4.60
C TRP A 54 -16.53 -15.45 4.48
N SER A 55 -16.25 -14.15 4.36
CA SER A 55 -17.32 -13.19 4.05
C SER A 55 -17.81 -13.55 2.66
N PRO A 56 -19.12 -13.80 2.43
CA PRO A 56 -19.61 -13.92 1.07
C PRO A 56 -19.14 -12.65 0.37
N LYS A 57 -18.41 -12.81 -0.75
CA LYS A 57 -17.94 -11.67 -1.55
C LYS A 57 -19.11 -10.70 -1.59
N ARG A 58 -18.93 -9.47 -1.09
CA ARG A 58 -19.97 -8.44 -1.21
C ARG A 58 -20.35 -8.45 -2.69
N GLN A 59 -21.50 -9.04 -3.01
CA GLN A 59 -22.12 -8.88 -4.30
C GLN A 59 -22.49 -7.41 -4.27
N TYR A 60 -21.64 -6.57 -4.85
CA TYR A 60 -22.06 -5.24 -5.23
C TYR A 60 -23.28 -5.48 -6.13
N PRO A 61 -24.48 -5.02 -5.74
CA PRO A 61 -25.65 -5.09 -6.61
C PRO A 61 -25.30 -4.25 -7.83
N TYR A 62 -24.88 -4.96 -8.86
CA TYR A 62 -24.34 -4.42 -10.09
C TYR A 62 -25.42 -3.79 -10.97
N GLU A 63 -26.69 -4.05 -10.63
CA GLU A 63 -27.84 -3.71 -11.45
C GLU A 63 -28.45 -2.33 -11.17
N GLN A 64 -27.93 -1.51 -10.26
CA GLN A 64 -28.69 -0.36 -9.76
C GLN A 64 -28.10 1.04 -9.98
N ASN A 65 -27.01 1.19 -10.73
CA ASN A 65 -26.50 2.53 -11.09
C ASN A 65 -26.24 2.68 -12.59
N VAL A 66 -26.99 1.97 -13.45
CA VAL A 66 -26.96 2.26 -14.89
C VAL A 66 -27.87 3.46 -15.14
N ARG A 67 -27.32 4.64 -14.87
CA ARG A 67 -27.87 5.91 -15.36
C ARG A 67 -27.54 5.98 -16.85
N ASP A 68 -28.56 5.92 -17.70
CA ASP A 68 -28.40 6.07 -19.16
C ASP A 68 -27.89 7.48 -19.54
N ASP A 69 -27.99 8.43 -18.61
CA ASP A 69 -27.50 9.81 -18.69
C ASP A 69 -26.02 9.98 -18.30
N GLU A 70 -25.29 8.90 -17.98
CA GLU A 70 -23.87 8.99 -17.63
C GLU A 70 -23.02 9.28 -18.88
N VAL A 71 -22.10 10.25 -18.77
CA VAL A 71 -21.13 10.55 -19.84
C VAL A 71 -20.24 9.33 -20.06
N ARG A 72 -20.28 8.78 -21.27
CA ARG A 72 -19.48 7.62 -21.69
C ARG A 72 -18.75 7.96 -22.98
N VAL A 73 -17.43 7.95 -22.93
CA VAL A 73 -16.57 8.18 -24.09
C VAL A 73 -15.88 6.87 -24.46
N SER A 74 -16.16 6.33 -25.64
CA SER A 74 -15.53 5.09 -26.11
C SER A 74 -14.06 5.31 -26.49
N ILE A 75 -13.17 4.43 -26.05
CA ILE A 75 -11.74 4.45 -26.40
C ILE A 75 -11.33 3.26 -27.28
N GLY A 76 -12.29 2.44 -27.73
CA GLY A 76 -12.07 1.21 -28.49
C GLY A 76 -12.12 -0.05 -27.62
N ASP A 77 -12.21 -1.23 -28.24
CA ASP A 77 -12.22 -2.55 -27.58
C ASP A 77 -13.25 -2.70 -26.43
N ASP A 78 -14.46 -2.18 -26.61
CA ASP A 78 -15.52 -2.15 -25.59
C ASP A 78 -15.11 -1.46 -24.28
N ARG A 79 -14.11 -0.55 -24.35
CA ARG A 79 -13.68 0.25 -23.21
C ARG A 79 -14.24 1.65 -23.31
N TYR A 80 -14.65 2.15 -22.14
CA TYR A 80 -15.27 3.44 -22.00
C TYR A 80 -14.64 4.21 -20.84
N VAL A 81 -14.56 5.52 -21.02
CA VAL A 81 -14.25 6.48 -19.96
C VAL A 81 -15.55 7.05 -19.43
N THR A 82 -15.79 6.95 -18.12
CA THR A 82 -16.98 7.49 -17.46
C THR A 82 -16.60 8.34 -16.25
N VAL A 83 -17.48 9.27 -15.87
CA VAL A 83 -17.28 10.13 -14.70
C VAL A 83 -18.37 9.84 -13.69
N SER A 84 -17.96 9.43 -12.49
CA SER A 84 -18.88 9.03 -11.41
C SER A 84 -18.54 9.75 -10.11
N ILE A 85 -19.54 9.90 -9.24
CA ILE A 85 -19.37 10.44 -7.89
C ILE A 85 -19.65 9.31 -6.90
N PHE A 86 -18.62 8.88 -6.19
CA PHE A 86 -18.73 7.84 -5.18
C PHE A 86 -18.37 8.40 -3.81
N ASN A 87 -19.30 8.29 -2.85
CA ASN A 87 -19.12 8.78 -1.48
C ASN A 87 -18.69 10.26 -1.43
N GLY A 88 -19.30 11.10 -2.28
CA GLY A 88 -19.00 12.54 -2.37
C GLY A 88 -17.67 12.89 -3.07
N LYS A 89 -16.96 11.90 -3.63
CA LYS A 89 -15.71 12.12 -4.38
C LYS A 89 -15.90 11.81 -5.86
N LEU A 90 -15.33 12.64 -6.72
CA LEU A 90 -15.35 12.45 -8.16
C LEU A 90 -14.28 11.44 -8.57
N TYR A 91 -14.65 10.51 -9.45
CA TYR A 91 -13.78 9.51 -10.04
C TYR A 91 -13.98 9.47 -11.55
N ILE A 92 -12.89 9.28 -12.28
CA ILE A 92 -12.87 9.02 -13.71
C ILE A 92 -12.55 7.55 -13.90
N HIS A 93 -13.48 6.78 -14.44
CA HIS A 93 -13.33 5.35 -14.67
C HIS A 93 -12.85 5.10 -16.09
N ILE A 94 -11.81 4.29 -16.25
CA ILE A 94 -11.43 3.71 -17.55
C ILE A 94 -11.67 2.20 -17.43
N ARG A 95 -12.71 1.68 -18.09
CA ARG A 95 -13.21 0.32 -17.82
C ARG A 95 -13.73 -0.36 -19.09
N GLU A 96 -13.51 -1.67 -19.17
CA GLU A 96 -14.11 -2.54 -20.19
C GLU A 96 -15.55 -2.86 -19.79
N PHE A 97 -16.48 -2.73 -20.72
CA PHE A 97 -17.89 -3.07 -20.54
C PHE A 97 -18.22 -4.32 -21.35
N PHE A 98 -19.27 -5.03 -20.93
CA PHE A 98 -19.82 -6.14 -21.70
C PHE A 98 -21.33 -6.00 -21.80
N PHE A 99 -21.91 -6.59 -22.85
CA PHE A 99 -23.35 -6.69 -22.99
C PHE A 99 -23.83 -7.99 -22.35
N ASN A 100 -24.83 -7.89 -21.48
CA ASN A 100 -25.49 -9.07 -20.95
C ASN A 100 -26.47 -9.66 -21.99
N GLN A 101 -27.06 -10.83 -21.70
CA GLN A 101 -28.04 -11.49 -22.59
C GLN A 101 -29.30 -10.65 -22.83
N GLU A 102 -29.55 -9.66 -21.98
CA GLU A 102 -30.69 -8.73 -22.07
C GLU A 102 -30.32 -7.45 -22.85
N GLY A 103 -29.10 -7.37 -23.41
CA GLY A 103 -28.61 -6.21 -24.17
C GLY A 103 -28.18 -5.01 -23.33
N ARG A 104 -28.11 -5.15 -21.99
CA ARG A 104 -27.63 -4.09 -21.09
C ARG A 104 -26.12 -4.06 -21.02
N MET A 105 -25.55 -2.86 -21.12
CA MET A 105 -24.11 -2.63 -21.04
C MET A 105 -23.68 -2.47 -19.58
N LEU A 106 -22.70 -3.28 -19.18
CA LEU A 106 -22.37 -3.50 -17.79
C LEU A 106 -20.84 -3.40 -17.57
N PRO A 107 -20.36 -2.61 -16.57
CA PRO A 107 -18.93 -2.37 -16.34
C PRO A 107 -18.16 -3.57 -15.75
N THR A 108 -17.24 -4.22 -16.45
CA THR A 108 -16.51 -5.38 -15.89
C THR A 108 -15.59 -5.00 -14.73
N SER A 109 -15.06 -5.96 -13.97
CA SER A 109 -14.00 -5.69 -12.98
C SER A 109 -12.69 -5.18 -13.60
N LYS A 110 -12.49 -5.34 -14.92
CA LYS A 110 -11.28 -4.91 -15.64
C LYS A 110 -11.32 -3.40 -15.90
N GLY A 111 -10.50 -2.66 -15.18
CA GLY A 111 -10.39 -1.21 -15.35
C GLY A 111 -9.81 -0.55 -14.12
N ILE A 112 -9.66 0.77 -14.19
CA ILE A 112 -9.13 1.61 -13.12
C ILE A 112 -10.09 2.78 -12.83
N ALA A 113 -10.13 3.19 -11.57
CA ALA A 113 -10.79 4.43 -11.15
C ALA A 113 -9.70 5.43 -10.78
N LEU A 114 -9.65 6.53 -11.51
CA LEU A 114 -8.69 7.62 -11.33
C LEU A 114 -9.33 8.76 -10.54
N THR A 115 -8.53 9.44 -9.73
CA THR A 115 -8.92 10.74 -9.17
C THR A 115 -8.70 11.85 -10.21
N PRO A 116 -9.33 13.02 -10.04
CA PRO A 116 -9.12 14.16 -10.94
C PRO A 116 -7.65 14.56 -11.06
N GLN A 117 -6.91 14.47 -9.96
CA GLN A 117 -5.48 14.76 -9.93
C GLN A 117 -4.67 13.77 -10.77
N GLN A 118 -4.97 12.47 -10.69
CA GLN A 118 -4.31 11.44 -11.50
C GLN A 118 -4.62 11.62 -12.98
N TRP A 119 -5.85 12.00 -13.32
CA TRP A 119 -6.24 12.29 -14.70
C TRP A 119 -5.48 13.48 -15.28
N PHE A 120 -5.36 14.57 -14.52
CA PHE A 120 -4.57 15.73 -14.94
C PHE A 120 -3.11 15.36 -15.20
N GLN A 121 -2.49 14.64 -14.25
CA GLN A 121 -1.10 14.18 -14.40
C GLN A 121 -0.90 13.28 -15.62
N LEU A 122 -1.88 12.44 -15.96
CA LEU A 122 -1.85 11.60 -17.16
C LEU A 122 -1.79 12.45 -18.45
N GLY A 123 -2.52 13.57 -18.47
CA GLY A 123 -2.47 14.53 -19.59
C GLY A 123 -1.10 15.19 -19.72
N GLU A 124 -0.48 15.58 -18.60
CA GLU A 124 0.85 16.19 -18.61
C GLU A 124 1.93 15.26 -19.17
N ILE A 125 1.89 13.98 -18.84
CA ILE A 125 2.88 13.00 -19.30
C ILE A 125 2.56 12.39 -20.67
N GLN A 126 1.47 12.81 -21.33
CA GLN A 126 1.03 12.23 -22.60
C GLN A 126 2.15 12.26 -23.66
N HIS A 127 2.89 13.37 -23.75
CA HIS A 127 4.00 13.51 -24.71
C HIS A 127 5.11 12.46 -24.51
N VAL A 128 5.46 12.15 -23.26
CA VAL A 128 6.45 11.11 -22.92
C VAL A 128 5.94 9.73 -23.33
N ILE A 129 4.64 9.48 -23.15
CA ILE A 129 4.00 8.23 -23.56
C ILE A 129 4.00 8.11 -25.08
N ASP A 130 3.68 9.19 -25.80
CA ASP A 130 3.65 9.21 -27.27
C ASP A 130 5.03 8.93 -27.87
N GLU A 131 6.09 9.54 -27.31
CA GLU A 131 7.48 9.25 -27.68
C GLU A 131 7.83 7.78 -27.45
N ALA A 132 7.51 7.24 -26.26
CA ALA A 132 7.76 5.84 -25.94
C ALA A 132 6.99 4.86 -26.86
N ILE A 133 5.76 5.18 -27.26
CA ILE A 133 4.98 4.41 -28.23
C ILE A 133 5.68 4.42 -29.60
N GLN A 134 6.16 5.59 -30.03
CA GLN A 134 6.88 5.72 -31.29
C GLN A 134 8.18 4.91 -31.28
N GLU A 135 8.98 5.00 -30.22
CA GLU A 135 10.19 4.21 -30.05
C GLU A 135 9.90 2.70 -30.04
N ALA A 136 8.88 2.25 -29.30
CA ALA A 136 8.48 0.85 -29.26
C ALA A 136 8.05 0.33 -30.65
N SER A 137 7.33 1.15 -31.42
CA SER A 137 6.92 0.81 -32.78
C SER A 137 8.11 0.72 -33.75
N ASN A 138 9.12 1.57 -33.58
CA ASN A 138 10.33 1.62 -34.40
C ASN A 138 11.36 0.54 -34.01
N GLY A 139 11.46 0.23 -32.72
CA GLY A 139 12.35 -0.79 -32.16
C GLY A 139 12.04 -2.21 -32.62
N ALA A 140 10.79 -2.49 -33.01
CA ALA A 140 10.42 -3.75 -33.66
C ALA A 140 11.19 -4.00 -34.98
N LYS A 141 11.73 -2.97 -35.63
CA LYS A 141 12.53 -3.08 -36.87
C LYS A 141 14.05 -3.09 -36.65
N ARG A 142 14.56 -2.78 -35.45
CA ARG A 142 16.02 -2.72 -35.18
C ARG A 142 16.43 -3.72 -34.11
N ARG A 143 16.29 -5.01 -34.40
CA ARG A 143 17.22 -6.00 -33.82
C ARG A 143 18.51 -5.92 -34.65
N PRO A 144 19.61 -5.34 -34.15
CA PRO A 144 20.88 -5.44 -34.85
C PRO A 144 21.18 -6.92 -35.06
N SER A 145 21.51 -7.26 -36.30
CA SER A 145 21.85 -8.62 -36.68
C SER A 145 23.04 -9.11 -35.83
N LEU A 146 23.20 -10.43 -35.70
CA LEU A 146 24.38 -11.03 -35.05
C LEU A 146 25.70 -10.52 -35.65
N SER A 147 25.69 -10.09 -36.93
CA SER A 147 26.82 -9.45 -37.61
C SER A 147 27.16 -8.06 -37.05
N GLU A 148 26.18 -7.21 -36.75
CA GLU A 148 26.44 -5.86 -36.22
C GLU A 148 26.93 -5.89 -34.77
N ARG A 149 26.54 -6.90 -34.00
CA ARG A 149 27.06 -7.13 -32.64
C ARG A 149 28.54 -7.52 -32.61
N ARG A 150 29.04 -8.22 -33.64
CA ARG A 150 30.46 -8.64 -33.73
C ARG A 150 31.41 -7.48 -34.04
N SER A 151 30.95 -6.43 -34.71
CA SER A 151 31.79 -5.26 -35.00
C SER A 151 32.04 -4.37 -33.78
N ALA A 152 31.17 -4.41 -32.76
CA ALA A 152 31.33 -3.63 -31.52
C ALA A 152 32.30 -4.26 -30.50
N SER A 153 32.68 -5.53 -30.66
CA SER A 153 33.61 -6.22 -29.75
C SER A 153 35.10 -6.04 -30.08
N HIS A 154 35.46 -5.20 -31.06
CA HIS A 154 36.87 -4.96 -31.44
C HIS A 154 37.48 -3.67 -30.86
N LEU A 155 36.75 -2.89 -30.04
CA LEU A 155 37.39 -1.82 -29.26
C LEU A 155 38.08 -2.46 -28.04
N LYS A 156 39.26 -3.05 -28.26
CA LYS A 156 40.17 -3.52 -27.22
C LYS A 156 40.52 -2.34 -26.31
N LEU A 157 40.17 -2.45 -25.03
CA LEU A 157 40.84 -1.71 -23.97
C LEU A 157 42.29 -2.20 -23.95
N ASP A 158 43.22 -1.34 -24.34
CA ASP A 158 44.65 -1.64 -24.28
C ASP A 158 45.09 -1.59 -22.81
N LEU A 159 45.02 -2.76 -22.17
CA LEU A 159 45.32 -2.98 -20.77
C LEU A 159 46.71 -3.63 -20.66
N SER A 160 47.75 -2.95 -21.15
CA SER A 160 49.14 -3.44 -21.05
C SER A 160 50.16 -2.38 -20.64
N SER A 161 49.78 -1.48 -19.72
CA SER A 161 50.75 -0.55 -19.09
C SER A 161 50.55 -0.42 -17.58
N LEU A 162 50.27 -1.55 -16.91
CA LEU A 162 50.35 -1.62 -15.44
C LEU A 162 51.71 -2.20 -15.09
N ASP A 163 52.67 -1.32 -14.85
CA ASP A 163 53.95 -1.67 -14.26
C ASP A 163 53.72 -2.08 -12.79
N GLU A 164 54.20 -3.27 -12.43
CA GLU A 164 54.17 -3.79 -11.08
C GLU A 164 55.27 -3.14 -10.25
N ASP A 165 54.92 -2.34 -9.24
CA ASP A 165 55.76 -2.13 -8.08
C ASP A 165 54.95 -1.66 -6.85
N GLY A 166 54.92 -2.53 -5.83
CA GLY A 166 55.06 -2.12 -4.42
C GLY A 166 53.89 -1.42 -3.73
N CYS A 167 52.94 -2.20 -3.19
CA CYS A 167 52.07 -1.73 -2.12
C CYS A 167 52.83 -1.76 -0.78
N GLN A 168 53.32 -0.61 -0.30
CA GLN A 168 53.74 -0.43 1.10
C GLN A 168 52.77 0.52 1.82
N PRO A 169 52.37 0.22 3.07
CA PRO A 169 51.43 1.03 3.81
C PRO A 169 52.13 2.07 4.72
N LEU A 170 51.30 2.99 5.22
CA LEU A 170 51.51 3.93 6.34
C LEU A 170 52.18 5.27 5.97
N ASN A 171 51.45 6.37 6.07
CA ASN A 171 51.29 7.09 7.34
C ASN A 171 50.18 8.15 7.25
N SER A 172 49.40 8.23 8.32
CA SER A 172 48.56 9.35 8.68
C SER A 172 49.43 10.48 9.19
N ASP A 173 49.50 11.59 8.47
CA ASP A 173 49.99 12.85 9.03
C ASP A 173 49.08 13.99 8.58
N LEU A 174 48.17 14.34 9.49
CA LEU A 174 47.52 15.65 9.54
C LEU A 174 48.59 16.65 9.96
N ASN A 175 48.98 17.54 9.04
CA ASN A 175 49.58 18.82 9.41
C ASN A 175 49.02 19.92 8.49
N SER A 176 48.15 20.74 9.08
CA SER A 176 47.88 22.10 8.61
C SER A 176 48.61 23.06 9.55
N GLU A 177 49.85 23.37 9.18
CA GLU A 177 50.54 24.63 9.49
C GLU A 177 49.88 25.72 8.60
N ASP A 178 49.85 27.02 8.86
CA ASP A 178 50.27 27.92 9.95
C ASP A 178 49.81 29.35 9.53
N THR A 179 49.99 30.32 10.43
CA THR A 179 50.19 31.78 10.19
C THR A 179 48.92 32.60 9.92
N THR A 180 48.57 33.66 10.66
CA THR A 180 49.34 34.77 11.27
C THR A 180 48.60 35.33 12.49
#